data_AF-A0A2A6JK62-F1
#
_entry.id   AF-A0A2A6JK62-F1
#
_cell.length_a   1.000
_cell.length_b   1.000
_cell.length_c   1.000
_cell.angle_alpha   90.00
_cell.angle_beta   90.00
_cell.angle_gamma   90.00
#
_symmetry.space_group_name_H-M   'P 1'
#
loop_
_entity.id
_entity.type
_entity.pdbx_description
1 polymer ?
#
loop_
_entity_poly.entity_id
_entity_poly.type
_entity_poly.pdbx_seq_one_letter_code
_entity_poly.pdbx_strand_id
1 'polypeptide(L)'
;WWTSGGEAAALNVLKEDLSKEGFAWKDVPVAGGGGDAAMTALKAMVAAGTYPTASQMLGYTVLDYAQAGVMGDLTETAKKEGWDKSVPAALQKFSVYDGKWVAAPVNVHSVNWLWINKAVMDKIGGTEPKTFDDLIALLDKAKAAGVIPLALGGQNWQEATMFDSIVLSTGGPEFYKKAFNDLDEEALKSDTMKKSFDNLAKIIQYVDPNFSGRDWNLATAMVIKGDALVQVMGDWAKGEFVAAKKTPDTDFLCYRFPGTDGSVIYNSDMFGMFNVPD
;
A
#
# COMPACT_ATOMS: atom_id res chain seq x y z
N TRP A 1 -11.50 -3.93 -0.04
CA TRP A 1 -10.82 -4.92 -0.90
C TRP A 1 -9.91 -5.87 -0.11
N TRP A 2 -9.92 -5.82 1.22
CA TRP A 2 -9.20 -6.77 2.08
C TRP A 2 -9.68 -8.21 1.90
N THR A 3 -8.96 -8.95 1.06
CA THR A 3 -9.37 -10.29 0.57
C THR A 3 -8.22 -11.30 0.55
N SER A 4 -6.97 -10.87 0.73
CA SER A 4 -5.85 -11.77 1.00
C SER A 4 -5.95 -12.39 2.40
N GLY A 5 -5.11 -13.38 2.72
CA GLY A 5 -5.15 -14.07 4.01
C GLY A 5 -4.90 -13.12 5.19
N GLY A 6 -3.84 -12.32 5.11
CA GLY A 6 -3.49 -11.33 6.14
C GLY A 6 -4.50 -10.19 6.23
N GLU A 7 -4.97 -9.70 5.08
CA GLU A 7 -6.00 -8.66 5.01
C GLU A 7 -7.33 -9.12 5.64
N ALA A 8 -7.80 -10.31 5.27
CA ALA A 8 -9.05 -10.88 5.80
C ALA A 8 -8.94 -11.14 7.31
N ALA A 9 -7.78 -11.57 7.80
CA ALA A 9 -7.54 -11.73 9.23
C ALA A 9 -7.69 -10.40 9.99
N ALA A 10 -7.18 -9.30 9.44
CA ALA A 10 -7.35 -7.97 10.03
C ALA A 10 -8.81 -7.51 10.00
N LEU A 11 -9.52 -7.70 8.88
CA LEU A 11 -10.94 -7.34 8.77
C LEU A 11 -11.82 -8.13 9.76
N ASN A 12 -11.48 -9.38 10.04
CA ASN A 12 -12.22 -10.21 10.99
C ASN A 12 -12.16 -9.67 12.42
N VAL A 13 -11.07 -9.00 12.82
CA VAL A 13 -11.00 -8.32 14.13
C VAL A 13 -12.09 -7.24 14.22
N LEU A 14 -12.23 -6.40 13.19
CA LEU A 14 -13.27 -5.37 13.14
C LEU A 14 -14.68 -5.97 13.13
N LYS A 15 -14.90 -7.03 12.34
CA LYS A 15 -16.18 -7.75 12.29
C LYS A 15 -16.57 -8.32 13.65
N GLU A 16 -15.62 -8.93 14.36
CA GLU A 16 -15.85 -9.48 15.69
C GLU A 16 -16.16 -8.41 16.73
N ASP A 17 -15.46 -7.28 16.68
CA ASP A 17 -15.70 -6.17 17.62
C ASP A 17 -17.08 -5.54 17.41
N LEU A 18 -17.49 -5.28 16.15
CA LEU A 18 -18.84 -4.82 15.84
C LEU A 18 -19.92 -5.84 16.27
N SER A 19 -19.65 -7.14 16.11
CA SER A 19 -20.58 -8.18 16.57
C SER A 19 -20.74 -8.20 18.08
N LYS A 20 -19.68 -7.94 18.86
CA LYS A 20 -19.76 -7.84 20.34
C LYS A 20 -20.60 -6.64 20.78
N GLU A 21 -20.61 -5.58 19.98
CA GLU A 21 -21.46 -4.40 20.20
C GLU A 21 -22.92 -4.60 19.71
N GLY A 22 -23.23 -5.76 19.12
CA GLY A 22 -24.58 -6.11 18.69
C GLY A 22 -24.90 -5.70 17.25
N PHE A 23 -23.91 -5.26 16.46
CA PHE A 23 -24.10 -4.95 15.05
C PHE A 23 -23.88 -6.18 14.18
N ALA A 24 -24.75 -6.39 13.19
CA ALA A 24 -24.56 -7.39 12.16
C ALA A 24 -23.66 -6.85 11.03
N TRP A 25 -22.82 -7.71 10.45
CA TRP A 25 -21.98 -7.37 9.31
C TRP A 25 -22.47 -8.05 8.03
N LYS A 26 -22.88 -7.27 7.03
CA LYS A 26 -23.16 -7.76 5.68
C LYS A 26 -21.97 -7.46 4.78
N ASP A 27 -21.21 -8.49 4.45
CA ASP A 27 -19.99 -8.33 3.66
C ASP A 27 -20.30 -8.05 2.18
N VAL A 28 -19.57 -7.10 1.60
CA VAL A 28 -19.60 -6.81 0.15
C VAL A 28 -18.16 -6.81 -0.38
N PRO A 29 -17.47 -7.95 -0.34
CA PRO A 29 -16.07 -8.01 -0.75
C PRO A 29 -15.95 -7.87 -2.27
N VAL A 30 -15.08 -6.97 -2.70
CA VAL A 30 -14.63 -6.87 -4.09
C VAL A 30 -13.13 -7.15 -4.07
N ALA A 31 -12.75 -8.32 -4.59
CA ALA A 31 -11.36 -8.74 -4.68
C ALA A 31 -10.61 -7.92 -5.74
N GLY A 32 -9.34 -7.64 -5.48
CA GLY A 32 -8.47 -6.84 -6.33
C GLY A 32 -7.57 -5.93 -5.50
N GLY A 33 -6.27 -6.23 -5.48
CA GLY A 33 -5.29 -5.41 -4.75
C GLY A 33 -5.32 -3.95 -5.19
N GLY A 34 -5.03 -3.03 -4.27
CA GLY A 34 -5.08 -1.58 -4.51
C GLY A 34 -6.49 -0.97 -4.56
N GLY A 35 -7.55 -1.77 -4.74
CA GLY A 35 -8.93 -1.30 -4.61
C GLY A 35 -9.61 -0.79 -5.89
N ASP A 36 -8.97 -0.81 -7.05
CA ASP A 36 -9.54 -0.31 -8.32
C ASP A 36 -10.90 -0.93 -8.67
N ALA A 37 -11.01 -2.25 -8.55
CA ALA A 37 -12.25 -2.97 -8.79
C ALA A 37 -13.33 -2.58 -7.76
N ALA A 38 -12.94 -2.39 -6.49
CA ALA A 38 -13.84 -1.95 -5.44
C ALA A 38 -14.36 -0.53 -5.70
N MET A 39 -13.50 0.39 -6.16
CA MET A 39 -13.90 1.76 -6.51
C MET A 39 -14.79 1.82 -7.74
N THR A 40 -14.58 0.92 -8.71
CA THR A 40 -15.49 0.78 -9.87
C THR A 40 -16.88 0.32 -9.42
N ALA A 41 -16.95 -0.71 -8.56
CA ALA A 41 -18.22 -1.19 -8.01
C ALA A 41 -18.90 -0.11 -7.15
N LEU A 42 -18.13 0.61 -6.33
CA LEU A 42 -18.62 1.72 -5.52
C LEU A 42 -19.22 2.84 -6.37
N LYS A 43 -18.53 3.24 -7.44
CA LYS A 43 -19.04 4.25 -8.37
C LYS A 43 -20.37 3.85 -8.99
N ALA A 44 -20.53 2.57 -9.36
CA ALA A 44 -21.78 2.05 -9.88
C ALA A 44 -22.90 2.06 -8.82
N MET A 45 -22.61 1.65 -7.59
CA MET A 45 -23.55 1.70 -6.45
C MET A 45 -24.02 3.13 -6.17
N VAL A 46 -23.08 4.09 -6.16
CA VAL A 46 -23.38 5.51 -5.93
C VAL A 46 -24.23 6.09 -7.05
N ALA A 47 -23.91 5.78 -8.31
CA ALA A 47 -24.71 6.23 -9.46
C ALA A 47 -26.14 5.64 -9.46
N ALA A 48 -26.31 4.43 -8.91
CA ALA A 48 -27.61 3.78 -8.77
C ALA A 48 -28.40 4.26 -7.53
N GLY A 49 -27.81 5.08 -6.66
CA GLY A 49 -28.42 5.48 -5.38
C GLY A 49 -28.49 4.35 -4.34
N THR A 50 -27.76 3.25 -4.55
CA THR A 50 -27.71 2.09 -3.65
C THR A 50 -26.42 2.12 -2.84
N TYR A 51 -26.25 3.15 -2.00
CA TYR A 51 -25.02 3.34 -1.23
C TYR A 51 -24.76 2.19 -0.26
N PRO A 52 -23.50 1.73 -0.11
CA PRO A 52 -23.15 0.91 1.05
C PRO A 52 -23.17 1.78 2.31
N THR A 53 -23.41 1.21 3.49
CA THR A 53 -23.30 1.94 4.77
C THR A 53 -21.90 2.51 4.96
N ALA A 54 -20.88 1.70 4.66
CA ALA A 54 -19.48 2.08 4.73
C ALA A 54 -18.72 1.51 3.52
N SER A 55 -17.71 2.22 3.03
CA SER A 55 -16.73 1.69 2.08
C SER A 55 -15.32 1.98 2.56
N GLN A 56 -14.43 1.02 2.38
CA GLN A 56 -13.00 1.26 2.42
C GLN A 56 -12.63 2.22 1.28
N MET A 57 -11.80 3.22 1.57
CA MET A 57 -11.36 4.27 0.64
C MET A 57 -9.96 4.74 1.01
N LEU A 58 -9.29 5.42 0.06
CA LEU A 58 -7.98 6.04 0.25
C LEU A 58 -8.02 7.52 -0.14
N GLY A 59 -7.38 8.37 0.67
CA GLY A 59 -6.97 9.73 0.30
C GLY A 59 -8.03 10.54 -0.45
N TYR A 60 -7.68 11.00 -1.65
CA TYR A 60 -8.53 11.87 -2.48
C TYR A 60 -9.89 11.26 -2.84
N THR A 61 -10.02 9.94 -2.90
CA THR A 61 -11.31 9.32 -3.19
C THR A 61 -12.35 9.64 -2.10
N VAL A 62 -11.94 9.76 -0.84
CA VAL A 62 -12.83 10.23 0.23
C VAL A 62 -13.34 11.64 -0.07
N LEU A 63 -12.45 12.53 -0.50
CA LEU A 63 -12.78 13.92 -0.82
C LEU A 63 -13.70 14.02 -2.05
N ASP A 64 -13.50 13.18 -3.07
CA ASP A 64 -14.36 13.15 -4.26
C ASP A 64 -15.80 12.82 -3.89
N TYR A 65 -16.02 11.81 -3.04
CA TYR A 65 -17.36 11.44 -2.59
C TYR A 65 -17.94 12.45 -1.58
N ALA A 66 -17.10 13.08 -0.74
CA ALA A 66 -17.54 14.16 0.14
C ALA A 66 -18.01 15.39 -0.67
N GLN A 67 -17.27 15.76 -1.71
CA GLN A 67 -17.65 16.82 -2.65
C GLN A 67 -18.94 16.48 -3.41
N ALA A 68 -19.17 15.21 -3.72
CA ALA A 68 -20.42 14.74 -4.31
C ALA A 68 -21.62 14.76 -3.35
N GLY A 69 -21.40 15.05 -2.06
CA GLY A 69 -22.46 15.22 -1.06
C GLY A 69 -23.11 13.92 -0.58
N VAL A 70 -22.45 12.78 -0.77
CA VAL A 70 -23.02 11.45 -0.43
C VAL A 70 -22.48 10.89 0.89
N MET A 71 -21.50 11.56 1.51
CA MET A 71 -20.87 11.12 2.76
C MET A 71 -21.68 11.56 3.99
N GLY A 72 -21.70 10.71 5.01
CA GLY A 72 -22.28 11.00 6.32
C GLY A 72 -21.37 11.90 7.16
N ASP A 73 -21.96 12.54 8.18
CA ASP A 73 -21.26 13.42 9.12
C ASP A 73 -20.92 12.66 10.41
N LEU A 74 -19.63 12.44 10.64
CA LEU A 74 -19.08 11.75 11.81
C LEU A 74 -18.61 12.72 12.90
N THR A 75 -18.86 14.03 12.75
CA THR A 75 -18.24 15.07 13.59
C THR A 75 -18.61 14.94 15.06
N GLU A 76 -19.84 14.55 15.39
CA GLU A 76 -20.26 14.34 16.78
C GLU A 76 -19.49 13.19 17.44
N THR A 77 -19.34 12.06 16.73
CA THR A 77 -18.51 10.93 17.18
C THR A 77 -17.05 11.35 17.33
N ALA A 78 -16.51 12.02 16.30
CA ALA A 78 -15.13 12.46 16.28
C ALA A 78 -14.79 13.43 17.44
N LYS A 79 -15.70 14.37 17.76
CA LYS A 79 -15.56 15.26 18.92
C LYS A 79 -15.61 14.50 20.23
N LYS A 80 -16.58 13.60 20.39
CA LYS A 80 -16.77 12.79 21.61
C LYS A 80 -15.54 11.93 21.90
N GLU A 81 -14.92 11.39 20.86
CA GLU A 81 -13.76 10.49 20.96
C GLU A 81 -12.41 11.21 20.80
N GLY A 82 -12.40 12.51 20.52
CA GLY A 82 -11.20 13.33 20.46
C GLY A 82 -10.32 13.12 19.22
N TRP A 83 -10.91 12.81 18.07
CA TRP A 83 -10.19 12.47 16.84
C TRP A 83 -9.26 13.59 16.34
N ASP A 84 -9.61 14.86 16.55
CA ASP A 84 -8.77 16.01 16.18
C ASP A 84 -7.37 15.96 16.81
N LYS A 85 -7.25 15.28 17.97
CA LYS A 85 -5.98 15.13 18.71
C LYS A 85 -5.28 13.81 18.40
N SER A 86 -6.03 12.73 18.18
CA SER A 86 -5.47 11.38 18.01
C SER A 86 -5.11 11.04 16.57
N VAL A 87 -5.82 11.61 15.59
CA VAL A 87 -5.56 11.39 14.16
C VAL A 87 -4.52 12.41 13.67
N PRO A 88 -3.42 11.97 13.03
CA PRO A 88 -2.43 12.89 12.48
C PRO A 88 -3.03 13.87 11.45
N ALA A 89 -2.57 15.13 11.46
CA ALA A 89 -3.05 16.17 10.54
C ALA A 89 -2.93 15.79 9.05
N ALA A 90 -1.92 14.99 8.70
CA ALA A 90 -1.75 14.47 7.34
C ALA A 90 -2.93 13.60 6.88
N LEU A 91 -3.52 12.81 7.78
CA LEU A 91 -4.71 11.99 7.51
C LEU A 91 -5.97 12.85 7.55
N GLN A 92 -6.07 13.79 8.51
CA GLN A 92 -7.21 14.71 8.63
C GLN A 92 -7.47 15.49 7.32
N LYS A 93 -6.41 15.82 6.56
CA LYS A 93 -6.52 16.45 5.23
C LYS A 93 -7.46 15.71 4.27
N PHE A 94 -7.62 14.39 4.43
CA PHE A 94 -8.48 13.56 3.58
C PHE A 94 -9.75 13.10 4.29
N SER A 95 -9.75 13.05 5.62
CA SER A 95 -10.89 12.59 6.43
C SER A 95 -11.84 13.70 6.84
N VAL A 96 -11.43 14.96 6.73
CA VAL A 96 -12.25 16.14 7.03
C VAL A 96 -12.51 16.93 5.76
N TYR A 97 -13.78 17.17 5.46
CA TYR A 97 -14.22 17.98 4.32
C TYR A 97 -15.23 19.03 4.80
N ASP A 98 -14.98 20.30 4.47
CA ASP A 98 -15.83 21.44 4.88
C ASP A 98 -16.15 21.46 6.39
N GLY A 99 -15.12 21.19 7.21
CA GLY A 99 -15.22 21.16 8.68
C GLY A 99 -15.91 19.93 9.27
N LYS A 100 -16.30 18.95 8.44
CA LYS A 100 -16.96 17.71 8.88
C LYS A 100 -16.04 16.50 8.75
N TRP A 101 -16.05 15.64 9.75
CA TRP A 101 -15.46 14.32 9.64
C TRP A 101 -16.33 13.45 8.72
N VAL A 102 -15.78 12.99 7.60
CA VAL A 102 -16.50 12.22 6.57
C VAL A 102 -15.98 10.79 6.41
N ALA A 103 -14.83 10.49 7.00
CA ALA A 103 -14.27 9.15 7.05
C ALA A 103 -13.52 8.89 8.35
N ALA A 104 -13.47 7.64 8.77
CA ALA A 104 -12.70 7.17 9.92
C ALA A 104 -11.41 6.49 9.46
N PRO A 105 -10.21 7.07 9.71
CA PRO A 105 -8.94 6.42 9.42
C PRO A 105 -8.71 5.19 10.30
N VAL A 106 -8.23 4.10 9.70
CA VAL A 106 -8.01 2.83 10.39
C VAL A 106 -6.52 2.61 10.72
N ASN A 107 -5.62 3.01 9.81
CA ASN A 107 -4.20 2.69 9.91
C ASN A 107 -3.33 3.76 9.24
N VAL A 108 -2.01 3.54 9.29
CA VAL A 108 -1.03 4.20 8.44
C VAL A 108 -0.13 3.12 7.86
N HIS A 109 -0.40 2.74 6.62
CA HIS A 109 0.48 1.91 5.82
C HIS A 109 1.59 2.75 5.18
N SER A 110 2.66 2.09 4.76
CA SER A 110 3.69 2.73 3.96
C SER A 110 4.25 1.81 2.89
N VAL A 111 4.69 2.38 1.77
CA VAL A 111 4.97 1.63 0.54
C VAL A 111 6.44 1.41 0.21
N ASN A 112 7.33 2.22 0.78
CA ASN A 112 8.77 2.18 0.48
C ASN A 112 9.53 1.13 1.29
N TRP A 113 9.09 -0.14 1.22
CA TRP A 113 9.73 -1.28 1.88
C TRP A 113 10.29 -2.30 0.90
N LEU A 114 11.37 -2.95 1.32
CA LEU A 114 11.85 -4.24 0.82
C LEU A 114 11.46 -5.34 1.81
N TRP A 115 10.83 -6.41 1.31
CA TRP A 115 10.57 -7.64 2.05
C TRP A 115 11.48 -8.73 1.52
N ILE A 116 12.41 -9.21 2.34
CA ILE A 116 13.50 -10.10 1.89
C ILE A 116 13.43 -11.45 2.60
N ASN A 117 13.57 -12.54 1.85
CA ASN A 117 13.76 -13.86 2.45
C ASN A 117 15.15 -13.96 3.08
N LYS A 118 15.20 -14.14 4.41
CA LYS A 118 16.48 -14.11 5.15
C LYS A 118 17.40 -15.27 4.77
N ALA A 119 16.85 -16.48 4.62
CA ALA A 119 17.65 -17.66 4.28
C ALA A 119 18.29 -17.55 2.88
N VAL A 120 17.55 -17.00 1.90
CA VAL A 120 18.09 -16.72 0.56
C VAL A 120 19.18 -15.66 0.65
N MET A 121 18.93 -14.57 1.37
CA MET A 121 19.90 -13.48 1.55
C MET A 121 21.21 -13.96 2.19
N ASP A 122 21.11 -14.78 3.25
CA ASP A 122 22.28 -15.37 3.92
C ASP A 122 23.04 -16.33 2.97
N LYS A 123 22.31 -17.17 2.22
CA LYS A 123 22.90 -18.14 1.25
C LYS A 123 23.74 -17.45 0.16
N ILE A 124 23.32 -16.27 -0.30
CA ILE A 124 24.03 -15.52 -1.34
C ILE A 124 25.08 -14.55 -0.78
N GLY A 125 25.30 -14.54 0.54
CA GLY A 125 26.20 -13.58 1.21
C GLY A 125 25.75 -12.13 0.96
N GLY A 126 24.44 -11.90 1.04
CA GLY A 126 23.83 -10.59 0.91
C GLY A 126 23.88 -9.80 2.22
N THR A 127 23.88 -8.47 2.11
CA THR A 127 23.74 -7.53 3.23
C THR A 127 22.69 -6.50 2.85
N GLU A 128 22.17 -5.77 3.83
CA GLU A 128 21.18 -4.72 3.60
C GLU A 128 21.68 -3.75 2.51
N PRO A 129 20.93 -3.55 1.41
CA PRO A 129 21.31 -2.59 0.37
C PRO A 129 21.03 -1.17 0.86
N LYS A 130 22.02 -0.27 0.78
CA LYS A 130 21.89 1.12 1.23
C LYS A 130 21.64 2.11 0.10
N THR A 131 22.03 1.75 -1.12
CA THR A 131 21.79 2.51 -2.34
C THR A 131 21.06 1.67 -3.39
N PHE A 132 20.51 2.34 -4.42
CA PHE A 132 19.89 1.63 -5.54
C PHE A 132 20.87 0.69 -6.25
N ASP A 133 22.14 1.07 -6.39
CA ASP A 133 23.15 0.19 -7.01
C ASP A 133 23.50 -1.02 -6.11
N ASP A 134 23.48 -0.87 -4.78
CA ASP A 134 23.61 -2.01 -3.87
C ASP A 134 22.45 -3.00 -4.03
N LEU A 135 21.22 -2.49 -4.26
CA LEU A 135 20.06 -3.33 -4.53
C LEU A 135 20.26 -4.13 -5.82
N ILE A 136 20.70 -3.48 -6.90
CA ILE A 136 21.00 -4.17 -8.17
C ILE A 136 22.06 -5.25 -7.95
N ALA A 137 23.15 -4.94 -7.24
CA ALA A 137 24.20 -5.91 -6.94
C ALA A 137 23.69 -7.10 -6.11
N LEU A 138 22.75 -6.86 -5.19
CA LEU A 138 22.08 -7.91 -4.42
C LEU A 138 21.18 -8.78 -5.32
N LEU A 139 20.43 -8.17 -6.24
CA LEU A 139 19.59 -8.89 -7.21
C LEU A 139 20.43 -9.73 -8.18
N ASP A 140 21.60 -9.24 -8.61
CA ASP A 140 22.55 -10.00 -9.43
C ASP A 140 23.05 -11.26 -8.70
N LYS A 141 23.35 -11.16 -7.40
CA LYS A 141 23.73 -12.33 -6.58
C LYS A 141 22.62 -13.37 -6.51
N ALA A 142 21.36 -12.95 -6.33
CA ALA A 142 20.22 -13.86 -6.34
C ALA A 142 20.06 -14.57 -7.69
N LYS A 143 20.20 -13.80 -8.79
CA LYS A 143 20.15 -14.34 -10.16
C LYS A 143 21.23 -15.38 -10.40
N ALA A 144 22.47 -15.10 -10.00
CA ALA A 144 23.60 -16.02 -10.13
C ALA A 144 23.40 -17.31 -9.30
N ALA A 145 22.67 -17.22 -8.19
CA ALA A 145 22.30 -18.36 -7.36
C ALA A 145 21.07 -19.14 -7.85
N GLY A 146 20.48 -18.75 -8.99
CA GLY A 146 19.30 -19.40 -9.58
C GLY A 146 18.00 -19.13 -8.83
N VAL A 147 17.93 -18.07 -8.02
CA VAL A 147 16.73 -17.63 -7.31
C VAL A 147 16.10 -16.46 -8.07
N ILE A 148 14.77 -16.35 -8.07
CA ILE A 148 14.10 -15.19 -8.66
C ILE A 148 14.52 -13.94 -7.89
N PRO A 149 15.19 -12.96 -8.52
CA PRO A 149 15.74 -11.85 -7.74
C PRO A 149 14.64 -10.96 -7.15
N LEU A 150 13.66 -10.55 -7.97
CA LEU A 150 12.58 -9.66 -7.56
C LEU A 150 11.22 -10.31 -7.82
N ALA A 151 10.47 -10.59 -6.76
CA ALA A 151 9.06 -10.95 -6.87
C ALA A 151 8.24 -9.69 -7.16
N LEU A 152 7.47 -9.72 -8.25
CA LEU A 152 6.52 -8.68 -8.62
C LEU A 152 5.24 -9.33 -9.15
N GLY A 153 4.11 -8.65 -8.97
CA GLY A 153 2.92 -8.86 -9.77
C GLY A 153 2.74 -7.73 -10.78
N GLY A 154 2.67 -8.07 -12.06
CA GLY A 154 2.58 -7.10 -13.17
C GLY A 154 1.17 -6.54 -13.31
N GLN A 155 0.74 -5.80 -12.30
CA GLN A 155 -0.48 -4.99 -12.26
C GLN A 155 -0.04 -3.52 -12.07
N ASN A 156 -0.73 -2.59 -12.74
CA ASN A 156 -0.32 -1.18 -12.79
C ASN A 156 -0.06 -0.57 -11.39
N TRP A 157 -0.89 -0.89 -10.40
CA TRP A 157 -0.75 -0.35 -9.04
C TRP A 157 0.49 -0.90 -8.30
N GLN A 158 0.91 -2.13 -8.58
CA GLN A 158 2.13 -2.72 -8.00
C GLN A 158 3.38 -2.10 -8.63
N GLU A 159 3.35 -1.88 -9.95
CA GLU A 159 4.42 -1.17 -10.66
C GLU A 159 4.54 0.28 -10.18
N ALA A 160 3.42 0.96 -9.98
CA ALA A 160 3.39 2.30 -9.39
C ALA A 160 3.93 2.32 -7.95
N THR A 161 3.57 1.34 -7.12
CA THR A 161 4.10 1.16 -5.75
C THR A 161 5.63 1.02 -5.73
N MET A 162 6.18 0.24 -6.66
CA MET A 162 7.63 0.13 -6.81
C MET A 162 8.23 1.44 -7.33
N PHE A 163 7.57 2.11 -8.28
CA PHE A 163 8.04 3.35 -8.85
C PHE A 163 8.07 4.51 -7.84
N ASP A 164 7.11 4.58 -6.92
CA ASP A 164 7.11 5.51 -5.79
C ASP A 164 8.43 5.44 -5.00
N SER A 165 8.85 4.22 -4.70
CA SER A 165 10.09 3.95 -3.97
C SER A 165 11.34 4.35 -4.77
N ILE A 166 11.33 4.11 -6.08
CA ILE A 166 12.43 4.48 -6.99
C ILE A 166 12.55 6.01 -7.11
N VAL A 167 11.43 6.72 -7.27
CA VAL A 167 11.42 8.19 -7.39
C VAL A 167 11.92 8.82 -6.09
N LEU A 168 11.45 8.35 -4.94
CA LEU A 168 11.92 8.82 -3.64
C LEU A 168 13.42 8.56 -3.45
N SER A 169 13.90 7.36 -3.82
CA SER A 169 15.32 7.01 -3.76
C SER A 169 16.19 7.87 -4.69
N THR A 170 15.66 8.21 -5.88
CA THR A 170 16.42 8.91 -6.92
C THR A 170 16.52 10.41 -6.65
N GLY A 171 15.42 11.04 -6.23
CA GLY A 171 15.33 12.50 -6.08
C GLY A 171 15.19 13.00 -4.63
N GLY A 172 14.98 12.11 -3.66
CA GLY A 172 14.70 12.47 -2.28
C GLY A 172 13.27 13.00 -2.05
N PRO A 173 12.91 13.27 -0.77
CA PRO A 173 11.54 13.62 -0.38
C PRO A 173 11.05 14.95 -0.96
N GLU A 174 11.94 15.93 -1.14
CA GLU A 174 11.56 17.22 -1.75
C GLU A 174 11.19 17.06 -3.22
N PHE A 175 11.95 16.27 -3.98
CA PHE A 175 11.64 15.98 -5.38
C PHE A 175 10.34 15.17 -5.49
N TYR A 176 10.18 14.13 -4.66
CA TYR A 176 8.96 13.32 -4.61
C TYR A 176 7.73 14.20 -4.38
N LYS A 177 7.80 15.10 -3.39
CA LYS A 177 6.71 16.05 -3.11
C LYS A 177 6.41 16.93 -4.34
N LYS A 178 7.42 17.54 -4.95
CA LYS A 178 7.23 18.40 -6.13
C LYS A 178 6.57 17.62 -7.28
N ALA A 179 7.07 16.43 -7.58
CA ALA A 179 6.61 15.64 -8.71
C ALA A 179 5.20 15.06 -8.51
N PHE A 180 4.91 14.47 -7.35
CA PHE A 180 3.68 13.68 -7.16
C PHE A 180 2.63 14.34 -6.27
N ASN A 181 3.01 15.28 -5.39
CA ASN A 181 2.02 16.01 -4.58
C ASN A 181 1.66 17.35 -5.21
N ASP A 182 2.68 18.09 -5.67
CA ASP A 182 2.49 19.43 -6.24
C ASP A 182 2.24 19.36 -7.77
N LEU A 183 2.49 18.20 -8.40
CA LEU A 183 2.34 17.95 -9.84
C LEU A 183 3.12 18.94 -10.71
N ASP A 184 4.31 19.32 -10.23
CA ASP A 184 5.18 20.28 -10.89
C ASP A 184 5.71 19.76 -12.23
N GLU A 185 5.37 20.46 -13.32
CA GLU A 185 5.67 20.02 -14.69
C GLU A 185 7.18 20.01 -14.99
N GLU A 186 7.94 20.93 -14.39
CA GLU A 186 9.41 20.97 -14.53
C GLU A 186 10.06 19.75 -13.85
N ALA A 187 9.64 19.41 -12.62
CA ALA A 187 10.10 18.22 -11.92
C ALA A 187 9.76 16.94 -12.70
N LEU A 188 8.53 16.84 -13.22
CA LEU A 188 8.08 15.69 -14.02
C LEU A 188 8.87 15.52 -15.33
N LYS A 189 9.34 16.60 -15.95
CA LYS A 189 10.14 16.57 -17.19
C LYS A 189 11.66 16.60 -16.96
N SER A 190 12.10 16.65 -15.71
CA SER A 190 13.51 16.79 -15.35
C SER A 190 14.35 15.53 -15.62
N ASP A 191 15.67 15.71 -15.70
CA ASP A 191 16.63 14.62 -15.74
C ASP A 191 16.53 13.67 -14.52
N THR A 192 16.04 14.16 -13.38
CA THR A 192 15.82 13.34 -12.18
C THR A 192 14.65 12.37 -12.38
N MET A 193 13.55 12.82 -13.01
CA MET A 193 12.46 11.92 -13.37
C MET A 193 12.91 10.94 -14.46
N LYS A 194 13.67 11.41 -15.46
CA LYS A 194 14.27 10.52 -16.45
C LYS A 194 15.12 9.42 -15.80
N LYS A 195 16.00 9.78 -14.86
CA LYS A 195 16.82 8.82 -14.11
C LYS A 195 15.98 7.82 -13.31
N SER A 196 14.83 8.27 -12.78
CA SER A 196 13.89 7.39 -12.08
C SER A 196 13.30 6.33 -13.03
N PHE A 197 12.94 6.71 -14.26
CA PHE A 197 12.53 5.77 -15.30
C PHE A 197 13.67 4.85 -15.78
N ASP A 198 14.90 5.36 -15.90
CA ASP A 198 16.06 4.54 -16.22
C ASP A 198 16.30 3.46 -15.13
N ASN A 199 16.13 3.84 -13.85
CA ASN A 199 16.17 2.91 -12.72
C ASN A 199 15.02 1.88 -12.76
N LEU A 200 13.80 2.30 -13.11
CA LEU A 200 12.68 1.38 -13.32
C LEU A 200 12.98 0.36 -14.43
N ALA A 201 13.50 0.83 -15.57
CA ALA A 201 13.87 -0.02 -16.70
C ALA A 201 15.00 -1.01 -16.34
N LYS A 202 15.89 -0.64 -15.43
CA LYS A 202 16.96 -1.51 -14.90
C LYS A 202 16.40 -2.58 -13.95
N ILE A 203 15.62 -2.19 -12.96
CA ILE A 203 15.15 -3.12 -11.92
C ILE A 203 14.10 -4.11 -12.45
N ILE A 204 13.30 -3.74 -13.45
CA ILE A 204 12.30 -4.64 -14.03
C ILE A 204 12.94 -5.84 -14.76
N GLN A 205 14.22 -5.79 -15.12
CA GLN A 205 14.96 -6.93 -15.72
C GLN A 205 15.19 -8.09 -14.74
N TYR A 206 14.82 -7.92 -13.48
CA TYR A 206 15.04 -8.87 -12.38
C TYR A 206 13.77 -9.61 -11.94
N VAL A 207 12.64 -9.37 -12.60
CA VAL A 207 11.39 -10.12 -12.37
C VAL A 207 11.35 -11.39 -13.21
N ASP A 208 10.56 -12.37 -12.80
CA ASP A 208 10.37 -13.59 -13.58
C ASP A 208 9.40 -13.37 -14.77
N PRO A 209 9.47 -14.20 -15.84
CA PRO A 209 8.63 -14.02 -17.03
C PRO A 209 7.12 -14.11 -16.79
N ASN A 210 6.69 -14.78 -15.72
CA ASN A 210 5.30 -15.04 -15.40
C ASN A 210 4.73 -14.03 -14.39
N PHE A 211 5.34 -12.86 -14.26
CA PHE A 211 4.91 -11.82 -13.32
C PHE A 211 3.59 -11.15 -13.75
N SER A 212 3.30 -11.07 -15.04
CA SER A 212 2.13 -10.34 -15.58
C SER A 212 0.82 -10.82 -14.96
N GLY A 213 0.00 -9.87 -14.47
CA GLY A 213 -1.30 -10.14 -13.87
C GLY A 213 -1.30 -10.85 -12.51
N ARG A 214 -0.14 -11.27 -11.99
CA ARG A 214 -0.04 -11.94 -10.68
C ARG A 214 -0.49 -11.01 -9.55
N ASP A 215 -1.27 -11.53 -8.63
CA ASP A 215 -1.67 -10.81 -7.42
C ASP A 215 -0.50 -10.60 -6.46
N TRP A 216 -0.51 -9.46 -5.77
CA TRP A 216 0.58 -9.03 -4.90
C TRP A 216 0.93 -10.05 -3.81
N ASN A 217 -0.08 -10.71 -3.24
CA ASN A 217 0.09 -11.69 -2.17
C ASN A 217 0.71 -13.00 -2.69
N LEU A 218 0.54 -13.32 -3.97
CA LEU A 218 1.24 -14.44 -4.61
C LEU A 218 2.72 -14.11 -4.80
N ALA A 219 3.06 -12.86 -5.16
CA ALA A 219 4.45 -12.41 -5.18
C ALA A 219 5.07 -12.43 -3.77
N THR A 220 4.32 -12.01 -2.73
CA THR A 220 4.75 -12.14 -1.33
C THR A 220 4.98 -13.60 -0.94
N ALA A 221 4.11 -14.51 -1.36
CA ALA A 221 4.26 -15.94 -1.10
C ALA A 221 5.54 -16.54 -1.72
N MET A 222 6.00 -16.05 -2.87
CA MET A 222 7.28 -16.46 -3.47
C MET A 222 8.46 -16.10 -2.56
N VAL A 223 8.45 -14.91 -1.97
CA VAL A 223 9.48 -14.50 -0.99
C VAL A 223 9.37 -15.33 0.27
N ILE A 224 8.17 -15.55 0.81
CA ILE A 224 7.95 -16.40 2.00
C ILE A 224 8.53 -17.81 1.81
N LYS A 225 8.34 -18.40 0.61
CA LYS A 225 8.83 -19.76 0.28
C LYS A 225 10.33 -19.82 -0.04
N GLY A 226 10.94 -18.68 -0.35
CA GLY A 226 12.33 -18.60 -0.81
C GLY A 226 12.50 -18.90 -2.31
N ASP A 227 11.40 -18.92 -3.07
CA ASP A 227 11.42 -18.98 -4.54
C ASP A 227 11.96 -17.68 -5.13
N ALA A 228 11.74 -16.57 -4.42
CA ALA A 228 12.28 -15.25 -4.73
C ALA A 228 13.05 -14.64 -3.54
N LEU A 229 14.02 -13.77 -3.83
CA LEU A 229 14.80 -13.07 -2.81
C LEU A 229 13.99 -11.95 -2.15
N VAL A 230 13.49 -10.99 -2.94
CA VAL A 230 12.92 -9.74 -2.41
C VAL A 230 11.64 -9.34 -3.13
N GLN A 231 10.77 -8.60 -2.45
CA GLN A 231 9.63 -7.89 -3.00
C GLN A 231 9.67 -6.42 -2.57
N VAL A 232 9.40 -5.49 -3.50
CA VAL A 232 9.11 -4.07 -3.19
C VAL A 232 7.58 -3.95 -3.04
N MET A 233 7.10 -3.71 -1.82
CA MET A 233 5.66 -3.65 -1.54
C MET A 233 5.41 -2.93 -0.22
N GLY A 234 4.19 -2.44 -0.02
CA GLY A 234 3.81 -1.88 1.28
C GLY A 234 3.77 -2.90 2.40
N ASP A 235 3.67 -2.39 3.62
CA ASP A 235 3.71 -3.16 4.87
C ASP A 235 2.48 -4.04 5.14
N TRP A 236 1.46 -3.99 4.28
CA TRP A 236 0.46 -5.05 4.19
C TRP A 236 1.07 -6.41 3.82
N ALA A 237 2.20 -6.45 3.11
CA ALA A 237 2.93 -7.69 2.84
C ALA A 237 3.31 -8.44 4.12
N LYS A 238 3.64 -7.72 5.21
CA LYS A 238 3.90 -8.31 6.53
C LYS A 238 2.74 -9.16 7.03
N GLY A 239 1.50 -8.81 6.69
CA GLY A 239 0.31 -9.58 7.05
C GLY A 239 0.39 -11.02 6.52
N GLU A 240 0.86 -11.21 5.29
CA GLU A 240 1.03 -12.54 4.69
C GLU A 240 2.16 -13.33 5.36
N PHE A 241 3.28 -12.67 5.69
CA PHE A 241 4.37 -13.31 6.45
C PHE A 241 3.86 -13.81 7.81
N VAL A 242 3.15 -12.97 8.55
CA VAL A 242 2.61 -13.31 9.87
C VAL A 242 1.55 -14.41 9.77
N ALA A 243 0.66 -14.36 8.77
CA ALA A 243 -0.31 -15.41 8.51
C ALA A 243 0.36 -16.76 8.19
N ALA A 244 1.51 -16.73 7.50
CA ALA A 244 2.37 -17.89 7.26
C ALA A 244 3.27 -18.28 8.45
N LYS A 245 3.04 -17.69 9.64
CA LYS A 245 3.80 -17.91 10.88
C LYS A 245 5.30 -17.61 10.75
N LYS A 246 5.65 -16.62 9.93
CA LYS A 246 7.02 -16.14 9.73
C LYS A 246 7.36 -15.03 10.71
N THR A 247 8.58 -15.06 11.23
CA THR A 247 9.08 -14.12 12.26
C THR A 247 10.09 -13.15 11.64
N PRO A 248 9.97 -11.82 11.89
CA PRO A 248 10.98 -10.85 11.51
C PRO A 248 12.36 -11.21 12.06
N ASP A 249 13.41 -10.84 11.34
CA ASP A 249 14.83 -11.08 11.67
C ASP A 249 15.25 -12.56 11.76
N THR A 250 14.30 -13.49 11.61
CA THR A 250 14.52 -14.94 11.62
C THR A 250 14.18 -15.55 10.27
N ASP A 251 12.96 -15.34 9.78
CA ASP A 251 12.49 -15.88 8.49
C ASP A 251 12.61 -14.85 7.36
N PHE A 252 12.35 -13.57 7.68
CA PHE A 252 12.37 -12.49 6.71
C PHE A 252 12.94 -11.21 7.31
N LEU A 253 13.42 -10.33 6.44
CA LEU A 253 13.93 -9.01 6.77
C LEU A 253 13.05 -7.95 6.11
N CYS A 254 12.90 -6.80 6.77
CA CYS A 254 12.22 -5.65 6.22
C CYS A 254 13.13 -4.41 6.33
N TYR A 255 13.42 -3.80 5.19
CA TYR A 255 14.23 -2.57 5.12
C TYR A 255 13.46 -1.50 4.37
N ARG A 256 13.82 -0.23 4.58
CA ARG A 256 13.36 0.81 3.66
C ARG A 256 13.96 0.57 2.28
N PHE A 257 13.24 0.98 1.24
CA PHE A 257 13.80 0.98 -0.10
C PHE A 257 15.11 1.80 -0.08
N PRO A 258 16.21 1.32 -0.69
CA PRO A 258 17.53 1.90 -0.46
C PRO A 258 17.59 3.39 -0.82
N GLY A 259 18.22 4.19 0.04
CA GLY A 259 18.24 5.65 -0.09
C GLY A 259 16.98 6.38 0.39
N THR A 260 16.01 5.67 0.99
CA THR A 260 14.76 6.28 1.49
C THR A 260 14.64 6.28 3.02
N ASP A 261 15.70 5.90 3.74
CA ASP A 261 15.76 5.98 5.20
C ASP A 261 15.40 7.38 5.72
N GLY A 262 14.62 7.42 6.80
CA GLY A 262 14.10 8.68 7.36
C GLY A 262 12.91 9.29 6.60
N SER A 263 12.49 8.69 5.48
CA SER A 263 11.29 9.11 4.72
C SER A 263 10.25 7.99 4.64
N VAL A 264 8.98 8.36 4.63
CA VAL A 264 7.86 7.42 4.54
C VAL A 264 6.87 7.92 3.48
N ILE A 265 6.59 7.07 2.50
CA ILE A 265 5.48 7.27 1.56
C ILE A 265 4.30 6.53 2.16
N TYR A 266 3.36 7.27 2.75
CA TYR A 266 2.25 6.68 3.49
C TYR A 266 0.99 6.58 2.65
N ASN A 267 0.15 5.62 3.00
CA ASN A 267 -1.27 5.60 2.67
C ASN A 267 -2.05 5.23 3.94
N SER A 268 -3.35 5.53 3.96
CA SER A 268 -4.19 5.26 5.11
C SER A 268 -5.52 4.72 4.60
N ASP A 269 -5.86 3.50 5.04
CA ASP A 269 -7.20 2.96 4.84
C ASP A 269 -8.19 3.73 5.70
N MET A 270 -9.27 4.19 5.07
CA MET A 270 -10.34 4.91 5.75
C MET A 270 -11.68 4.23 5.46
N PHE A 271 -12.55 4.13 6.46
CA PHE A 271 -13.95 3.83 6.21
C PHE A 271 -14.70 5.14 5.98
N GLY A 272 -15.03 5.39 4.71
CA GLY A 272 -15.97 6.42 4.31
C GLY A 272 -17.40 5.97 4.62
N MET A 273 -18.11 6.73 5.44
CA MET A 273 -19.49 6.43 5.82
C MET A 273 -20.42 7.19 4.89
N PHE A 274 -21.40 6.52 4.29
CA PHE A 274 -22.37 7.16 3.39
C PHE A 274 -23.62 7.59 4.15
N ASN A 275 -24.32 8.59 3.62
CA ASN A 275 -25.62 9.00 4.12
C ASN A 275 -26.69 7.98 3.68
N VAL A 276 -26.84 6.92 4.48
CA VAL A 276 -27.90 5.92 4.33
C VAL A 276 -29.00 6.18 5.38
N PRO A 277 -30.29 5.99 5.05
CA PRO A 277 -31.36 6.04 6.05
C PRO A 277 -31.16 4.97 7.13
N ASP A 278 -31.54 5.29 8.36
CA ASP A 278 -31.60 4.35 9.49
C ASP A 278 -32.57 3.17 9.25
#